data_AF-A0A7D7VQC6-F1
#
_entry.id   AF-A0A7D7VQC6-F1
#
_cell.length_a   1.000
_cell.length_b   1.000
_cell.length_c   1.000
_cell.angle_alpha   90.00
_cell.angle_beta   90.00
_cell.angle_gamma   90.00
#
_symmetry.space_group_name_H-M   'P 1'
#
loop_
_entity.id
_entity.type
_entity.pdbx_description
1 polymer ?
#
loop_
_entity_poly.entity_id
_entity_poly.type
_entity_poly.pdbx_seq_one_letter_code
_entity_poly.pdbx_strand_id
1 'polypeptide(L)' 'MKDIHDACVAHGKNEDGSIDYIKGANIAGFVKVADAMLAQGIV' A
#
# COMPACT_ATOMS: atom_id res chain seq x y z
N MET A 1 13.68 3.08 -4.11
CA MET A 1 13.44 1.63 -3.87
C MET A 1 13.16 1.34 -2.39
N LYS A 2 13.71 2.14 -1.46
CA LYS A 2 13.35 2.09 -0.04
C LYS A 2 11.87 2.44 0.21
N ASP A 3 11.32 3.42 -0.51
CA ASP A 3 9.92 3.84 -0.35
C ASP A 3 8.90 2.76 -0.76
N ILE A 4 9.21 1.97 -1.79
CA ILE A 4 8.36 0.84 -2.22
C ILE A 4 8.44 -0.27 -1.17
N HIS A 5 9.63 -0.54 -0.64
CA HIS A 5 9.81 -1.52 0.43
C HIS A 5 9.03 -1.12 1.68
N ASP A 6 9.16 0.13 2.14
CA ASP A 6 8.48 0.64 3.33
C ASP A 6 6.95 0.57 3.18
N ALA A 7 6.42 0.88 2.00
CA ALA A 7 5.00 0.73 1.70
C ALA A 7 4.53 -0.75 1.74
N CYS A 8 5.32 -1.66 1.17
CA CYS A 8 5.02 -3.10 1.25
C CYS A 8 5.14 -3.64 2.67
N VAL A 9 6.06 -3.13 3.48
CA VAL A 9 6.18 -3.50 4.91
C VAL A 9 4.97 -3.00 5.69
N ALA A 10 4.50 -1.78 5.43
CA ALA A 10 3.35 -1.21 6.12
C ALA A 10 2.04 -1.95 5.83
N HIS A 11 1.85 -2.44 4.59
CA HIS A 11 0.59 -3.02 4.14
C HIS A 11 0.61 -4.54 3.89
N GLY A 12 1.80 -5.15 3.80
CA GLY A 12 2.00 -6.56 3.48
C GLY A 12 2.61 -7.38 4.61
N LYS A 13 2.84 -6.79 5.79
CA LYS A 13 3.35 -7.52 6.96
C LYS A 13 2.26 -8.43 7.53
N ASN A 14 2.57 -9.71 7.64
CA ASN A 14 1.72 -10.73 8.24
C ASN A 14 2.01 -10.86 9.74
N GLU A 15 1.12 -11.52 10.48
CA GLU A 15 1.24 -11.72 11.94
C GLU A 15 2.46 -12.57 12.33
N ASP A 16 2.95 -13.41 11.42
CA ASP A 16 4.15 -14.22 11.57
C ASP A 16 5.46 -13.44 11.35
N GLY A 17 5.37 -12.15 10.99
CA GLY A 17 6.51 -11.29 10.70
C GLY A 17 7.04 -11.39 9.27
N SER A 18 6.45 -12.23 8.41
CA SER A 18 6.75 -12.27 6.98
C SER A 18 6.19 -11.05 6.25
N ILE A 19 6.80 -10.69 5.13
CA ILE A 19 6.34 -9.57 4.29
C ILE A 19 5.92 -10.13 2.93
N ASP A 20 4.62 -10.02 2.65
CA ASP A 20 4.07 -10.29 1.33
C ASP A 20 4.15 -9.00 0.48
N TYR A 21 5.16 -8.94 -0.38
CA TYR A 21 5.39 -7.80 -1.25
C TYR A 21 4.33 -7.65 -2.35
N ILE A 22 3.67 -8.74 -2.78
CA ILE A 22 2.64 -8.66 -3.81
C ILE A 22 1.38 -8.05 -3.19
N LYS A 23 0.96 -8.57 -2.04
CA LYS A 23 -0.14 -8.01 -1.26
C LYS A 23 0.14 -6.56 -0.86
N GLY A 24 1.33 -6.31 -0.32
CA GLY A 24 1.78 -4.98 0.10
C GLY A 24 1.77 -3.96 -1.05
N ALA A 25 2.31 -4.33 -2.22
CA ALA A 25 2.34 -3.44 -3.38
C ALA A 25 0.95 -3.12 -3.92
N ASN A 26 0.06 -4.12 -3.99
CA ASN A 26 -1.32 -3.93 -4.45
C ASN A 26 -2.12 -3.03 -3.51
N ILE A 27 -2.01 -3.23 -2.19
CA ILE A 27 -2.70 -2.40 -1.20
C ILE A 27 -2.12 -0.98 -1.21
N ALA A 28 -0.80 -0.83 -1.21
CA ALA A 28 -0.16 0.49 -1.25
C ALA A 28 -0.54 1.28 -2.53
N GLY A 29 -0.60 0.60 -3.67
CA GLY A 29 -1.06 1.20 -4.93
C GLY A 29 -2.53 1.63 -4.87
N PHE A 30 -3.39 0.77 -4.31
CA PHE A 30 -4.81 1.08 -4.15
C PHE A 30 -5.05 2.26 -3.21
N VAL A 31 -4.40 2.28 -2.03
CA VAL A 31 -4.53 3.37 -1.05
C VAL A 31 -4.14 4.70 -1.67
N LYS A 32 -3.04 4.75 -2.43
CA LYS A 32 -2.60 5.98 -3.09
C LYS A 32 -3.63 6.52 -4.10
N VAL A 33 -4.26 5.63 -4.86
CA VAL A 33 -5.31 6.00 -5.81
C VAL A 33 -6.60 6.39 -5.08
N ALA A 34 -6.98 5.65 -4.04
CA ALA A 34 -8.16 5.94 -3.24
C ALA A 34 -8.04 7.30 -2.52
N ASP A 35 -6.88 7.61 -1.95
CA ASP A 35 -6.59 8.91 -1.34
C ASP A 35 -6.69 10.04 -2.36
N ALA A 36 -6.18 9.83 -3.58
CA ALA A 36 -6.31 10.80 -4.66
C ALA A 36 -7.78 10.99 -5.09
N MET A 37 -8.55 9.91 -5.19
CA MET A 37 -9.98 9.97 -5.51
C MET A 37 -10.80 10.66 -4.41
N LEU A 38 -10.49 10.42 -3.13
CA LEU A 38 -11.10 11.11 -1.99
C LEU A 38 -10.75 12.60 -1.96
N ALA A 39 -9.49 12.95 -2.21
CA ALA A 39 -9.02 14.33 -2.23
C ALA A 39 -9.60 15.13 -3.41
N GLN A 40 -9.83 14.48 -4.55
CA GLN A 40 -10.43 15.09 -5.72
C GLN A 40 -11.97 15.23 -5.60
N GLY A 41 -12.58 14.56 -4.61
CA GLY A 41 -14.02 14.56 -4.38
C GLY A 41 -14.79 13.70 -5.39
N ILE A 42 -16.11 13.66 -5.26
CA ILE A 42 -16.98 13.08 -6.30
C ILE A 42 -16.88 13.99 -7.53
N VAL A 43 -16.35 13.48 -8.64
CA VAL A 43 -16.57 14.04 -9.99
C VAL A 43 -17.99 13.73 -10.45
#